data_AF-A0A1V4QJ88-F1
#
_entry.id   AF-A0A1V4QJ88-F1
#
_cell.length_a   1.000
_cell.length_b   1.000
_cell.length_c   1.000
_cell.angle_alpha   90.00
_cell.angle_beta   90.00
_cell.angle_gamma   90.00
#
_symmetry.space_group_name_H-M   'P 1'
#
loop_
_entity.id
_entity.type
_entity.pdbx_description
1 polymer ?
#
loop_
_entity_poly.entity_id
_entity_poly.type
_entity_poly.pdbx_seq_one_letter_code
_entity_poly.pdbx_strand_id
1 'polypeptide(L)'
;MDFPSIILYPVIDYLYKITAQSINNKKRDRVFVYKNPAPQYSFSAAEVEDYNTVLTGQLEEHLKRGGFALTEGNKLTVGALVYFLVENGRAVRLSRVEIPRIRYNYSRTDRLPQAYHKCSDPEHLCAACQLFGFVADTHGARGRIIVTDARWLSGSGEHHQFFPLKVLGEPHPTSYNFYLIDPHNHNQVRNYDGLPITDNRGQLGQPAGDVQLRGRKFYFHHPCQDWAAYRCADPDQFRRVLNKVKPLAPGNSFQFQVQFRNLSDAELGLLLYCLILEENLRHKLGLARALGFGTVKIECQSLMVTRNGDRYTLLDAPSEDETSKIQQYINTFKTAAAGSNTEGVSFDDLKNVKKLKKILDPSQAPANPDYPGFTWYRDHKNKTLQKL
;
A
#
# COMPACT_ATOMS: atom_id res chain seq x y z
N MET A 1 16.88 35.45 18.47
CA MET A 1 18.05 35.49 17.59
C MET A 1 17.53 35.55 16.18
N ASP A 2 17.60 36.74 15.58
CA ASP A 2 17.07 37.01 14.26
C ASP A 2 17.93 36.32 13.20
N PHE A 3 17.32 35.41 12.44
CA PHE A 3 17.96 34.85 11.25
C PHE A 3 17.89 35.87 10.12
N PRO A 4 18.93 35.95 9.26
CA PRO A 4 18.96 36.89 8.15
C PRO A 4 17.73 36.68 7.24
N SER A 5 17.08 37.79 6.90
CA SER A 5 15.95 37.85 5.97
C SER A 5 16.38 37.36 4.59
N ILE A 6 16.01 36.13 4.26
CA ILE A 6 16.23 35.58 2.91
C ILE A 6 15.08 36.07 2.03
N ILE A 7 15.40 36.92 1.07
CA ILE A 7 14.45 37.48 0.09
C ILE A 7 14.21 36.43 -0.98
N LEU A 8 12.95 36.01 -1.15
CA LEU A 8 12.54 35.13 -2.24
C LEU A 8 11.75 35.89 -3.31
N TYR A 9 11.87 35.45 -4.55
CA TYR A 9 11.32 36.15 -5.71
C TYR A 9 10.30 35.28 -6.46
N PRO A 10 9.10 35.80 -6.79
CA PRO A 10 8.11 35.04 -7.55
C PRO A 10 8.42 35.07 -9.05
N VAL A 11 8.10 33.97 -9.74
CA VAL A 11 8.24 33.83 -11.19
C VAL A 11 6.84 33.81 -11.80
N ILE A 12 6.51 34.83 -12.59
CA ILE A 12 5.31 34.85 -13.42
C ILE A 12 5.75 35.36 -14.80
N ASP A 13 5.33 34.62 -15.82
CA ASP A 13 5.52 34.80 -17.27
C ASP A 13 6.75 34.12 -17.89
N TYR A 14 6.43 33.23 -18.84
CA TYR A 14 7.37 32.44 -19.62
C TYR A 14 8.12 33.31 -20.62
N LEU A 15 9.44 33.44 -20.50
CA LEU A 15 10.32 33.86 -21.59
C LEU A 15 11.50 32.89 -21.71
N TYR A 16 11.72 32.37 -22.91
CA TYR A 16 12.85 31.50 -23.23
C TYR A 16 14.05 32.36 -23.69
N LYS A 17 15.21 32.23 -23.04
CA LYS A 17 16.52 32.42 -23.69
C LYS A 17 17.70 31.87 -22.89
N ILE A 18 18.66 31.33 -23.63
CA ILE A 18 19.94 30.69 -23.30
C ILE A 18 20.92 31.69 -22.64
N THR A 19 21.67 31.26 -21.63
CA THR A 19 22.87 31.96 -21.15
C THR A 19 24.07 31.02 -20.99
N ALA A 20 25.26 31.59 -21.11
CA ALA A 20 26.45 30.99 -21.70
C ALA A 20 27.29 30.05 -20.81
N GLN A 21 26.70 29.37 -19.83
CA GLN A 21 27.31 28.21 -19.18
C GLN A 21 26.25 27.16 -18.93
N SER A 22 26.32 26.07 -19.70
CA SER A 22 25.42 24.94 -19.60
C SER A 22 25.58 24.23 -18.26
N ILE A 23 24.48 24.07 -17.51
CA ILE A 23 24.38 22.98 -16.54
C ILE A 23 24.52 21.69 -17.34
N ASN A 24 25.63 20.97 -17.17
CA ASN A 24 25.90 19.74 -17.91
C ASN A 24 24.68 18.80 -17.81
N ASN A 25 24.16 18.37 -18.97
CA ASN A 25 23.01 17.47 -19.18
C ASN A 25 21.58 18.05 -19.16
N LYS A 26 21.36 19.36 -19.04
CA LYS A 26 20.00 19.93 -19.16
C LYS A 26 19.59 20.16 -20.62
N LYS A 27 18.54 19.46 -21.09
CA LYS A 27 17.99 19.62 -22.46
C LYS A 27 17.10 20.86 -22.66
N ARG A 28 16.70 21.54 -21.58
CA ARG A 28 15.84 22.73 -21.60
C ARG A 28 16.19 23.63 -20.41
N ASP A 29 16.75 24.81 -20.69
CA ASP A 29 16.95 25.85 -19.68
C ASP A 29 15.79 26.85 -19.71
N ARG A 30 15.28 27.19 -18.53
CA ARG A 30 14.33 28.27 -18.30
C ARG A 30 15.01 29.28 -17.39
N VAL A 31 15.08 30.54 -17.82
CA VAL A 31 15.66 31.64 -17.03
C VAL A 31 14.53 32.37 -16.32
N PHE A 32 14.71 32.63 -15.04
CA PHE A 32 13.79 33.43 -14.25
C PHE A 32 14.20 34.90 -14.36
N VAL A 33 13.35 35.73 -14.96
CA VAL A 33 13.58 37.18 -15.07
C VAL A 33 12.74 37.88 -14.01
N TYR A 34 13.38 38.70 -13.18
CA TYR A 34 12.70 39.46 -12.13
C TYR A 34 11.92 40.64 -12.71
N LYS A 35 10.66 40.82 -12.26
CA LYS A 35 9.97 42.12 -12.37
C LYS A 35 10.56 43.06 -11.31
N ASN A 36 10.84 44.30 -11.67
CA ASN A 36 11.39 45.32 -10.77
C ASN A 36 10.29 46.35 -10.43
N PRO A 37 10.00 46.65 -9.16
CA PRO A 37 10.56 46.05 -7.95
C PRO A 37 10.06 44.60 -7.74
N ALA A 38 10.97 43.73 -7.33
CA ALA A 38 10.63 42.35 -7.07
C ALA A 38 9.97 42.23 -5.68
N PRO A 39 8.85 41.48 -5.55
CA PRO A 39 8.22 41.24 -4.26
C PRO A 39 9.21 40.61 -3.27
N GLN A 40 9.20 41.07 -2.02
CA GLN A 40 9.96 40.45 -0.94
C GLN A 40 9.04 39.58 -0.10
N TYR A 41 9.47 38.36 0.18
CA TYR A 41 8.78 37.44 1.08
C TYR A 41 9.69 37.06 2.23
N SER A 42 9.12 36.95 3.44
CA SER A 42 9.79 36.35 4.59
C SER A 42 9.31 34.91 4.80
N PHE A 43 10.14 34.10 5.43
CA PHE A 43 9.80 32.74 5.87
C PHE A 43 10.40 32.44 7.25
N SER A 44 9.94 31.35 7.86
CA SER A 44 10.33 30.98 9.23
C SER A 44 11.57 30.07 9.26
N ALA A 45 12.18 29.91 10.44
CA ALA A 45 13.24 28.92 10.63
C ALA A 45 12.78 27.48 10.34
N ALA A 46 11.49 27.17 10.57
CA ALA A 46 10.91 25.86 10.28
C ALA A 46 10.95 25.53 8.77
N GLU A 47 10.76 26.53 7.90
CA GLU A 47 10.87 26.34 6.44
C GLU A 47 12.30 26.01 6.00
N VAL A 48 13.30 26.58 6.68
CA VAL A 48 14.71 26.26 6.45
C VAL A 48 15.02 24.83 6.87
N GLU A 49 14.51 24.42 8.02
CA GLU A 49 14.67 23.06 8.56
C GLU A 49 14.00 22.02 7.65
N ASP A 50 12.78 22.30 7.18
CA ASP A 50 12.09 21.41 6.24
C ASP A 50 12.89 21.27 4.94
N TYR A 51 13.32 22.38 4.32
CA TYR A 51 14.16 22.34 3.12
C TYR A 51 15.42 21.48 3.32
N ASN A 52 16.14 21.71 4.43
CA ASN A 52 17.39 21.01 4.70
C ASN A 52 17.18 19.52 4.96
N THR A 53 16.09 19.15 5.62
CA THR A 53 15.79 17.76 5.90
C THR A 53 15.33 17.01 4.64
N VAL A 54 14.63 17.67 3.70
CA VAL A 54 14.39 17.11 2.36
C VAL A 54 15.71 16.84 1.65
N LEU A 55 16.63 17.82 1.67
CA LEU A 55 17.94 17.70 1.04
C LEU A 55 18.74 16.52 1.60
N THR A 56 18.81 16.38 2.92
CA THR A 56 19.50 15.25 3.57
C THR A 56 18.95 13.91 3.10
N GLY A 57 17.61 13.76 3.08
CA GLY A 57 16.98 12.53 2.60
C GLY A 57 17.27 12.24 1.12
N GLN A 58 17.31 13.27 0.27
CA GLN A 58 17.68 13.12 -1.14
C GLN A 58 19.14 12.70 -1.34
N LEU A 59 20.06 13.26 -0.54
CA LEU A 59 21.48 12.88 -0.55
C LEU A 59 21.67 11.43 -0.10
N GLU A 60 20.99 11.01 0.97
CA GLU A 60 21.03 9.61 1.42
C GLU A 60 20.49 8.64 0.38
N GLU A 61 19.38 8.98 -0.29
CA GLU A 61 18.81 8.13 -1.34
C GLU A 61 19.76 8.03 -2.54
N HIS A 62 20.39 9.15 -2.93
CA HIS A 62 21.42 9.18 -3.98
C HIS A 62 22.59 8.25 -3.64
N LEU A 63 23.13 8.33 -2.42
CA LEU A 63 24.21 7.48 -1.94
C LEU A 63 23.83 5.98 -1.96
N LYS A 64 22.59 5.64 -1.60
CA LYS A 64 22.11 4.25 -1.53
C LYS A 64 21.83 3.64 -2.89
N ARG A 65 21.22 4.38 -3.82
CA ARG A 65 20.64 3.82 -5.04
C ARG A 65 21.43 4.14 -6.32
N GLY A 66 22.34 5.12 -6.27
CA GLY A 66 22.94 5.70 -7.47
C GLY A 66 21.88 6.43 -8.29
N GLY A 67 21.94 7.76 -8.36
CA GLY A 67 20.89 8.56 -9.00
C GLY A 67 21.41 9.86 -9.60
N PHE A 68 20.49 10.80 -9.88
CA PHE A 68 20.83 12.14 -10.37
C PHE A 68 21.89 12.79 -9.48
N ALA A 69 22.95 13.35 -10.08
CA ALA A 69 23.96 14.11 -9.35
C ALA A 69 23.29 15.34 -8.73
N LEU A 70 23.21 15.39 -7.40
CA LEU A 70 22.89 16.61 -6.68
C LEU A 70 24.15 17.47 -6.73
N THR A 71 24.15 18.46 -7.63
CA THR A 71 25.32 19.29 -7.94
C THR A 71 25.79 20.11 -6.73
N GLU A 72 24.91 20.34 -5.76
CA GLU A 72 25.22 21.05 -4.52
C GLU A 72 24.56 20.33 -3.33
N GLY A 73 25.39 19.88 -2.38
CA GLY A 73 24.97 19.35 -1.07
C GLY A 73 24.74 20.45 -0.02
N ASN A 74 24.62 21.70 -0.46
CA ASN A 74 24.59 22.85 0.44
C ASN A 74 23.20 23.04 1.03
N LYS A 75 23.15 23.23 2.35
CA LYS A 75 21.97 23.74 3.09
C LYS A 75 21.45 25.03 2.44
N LEU A 76 20.22 25.42 2.77
CA LEU A 76 19.67 26.69 2.27
C LEU A 76 20.57 27.88 2.67
N THR A 77 21.16 28.54 1.67
CA THR A 77 22.00 29.74 1.83
C THR A 77 21.47 30.90 1.00
N VAL A 78 21.88 32.12 1.35
CA VAL A 78 21.62 33.30 0.53
C VAL A 78 22.17 33.08 -0.89
N GLY A 79 21.37 33.40 -1.91
CA GLY A 79 21.70 33.18 -3.33
C GLY A 79 21.21 31.84 -3.90
N ALA A 80 20.70 30.92 -3.07
CA ALA A 80 20.12 29.67 -3.56
C ALA A 80 18.82 29.90 -4.34
N LEU A 81 18.64 29.16 -5.43
CA LEU A 81 17.40 29.13 -6.20
C LEU A 81 16.41 28.13 -5.60
N VAL A 82 15.26 28.63 -5.14
CA VAL A 82 14.19 27.83 -4.55
C VAL A 82 12.84 28.15 -5.18
N TYR A 83 11.97 27.14 -5.25
CA TYR A 83 10.54 27.31 -5.38
C TYR A 83 9.90 27.42 -4.01
N PHE A 84 8.82 28.17 -3.90
CA PHE A 84 8.04 28.33 -2.69
C PHE A 84 6.59 28.66 -3.05
N LEU A 85 5.68 28.41 -2.12
CA LEU A 85 4.31 28.91 -2.19
C LEU A 85 4.22 30.23 -1.42
N VAL A 86 3.33 31.11 -1.87
CA VAL A 86 3.02 32.35 -1.16
C VAL A 86 1.70 32.18 -0.41
N GLU A 87 1.76 32.23 0.91
CA GLU A 87 0.59 32.17 1.79
C GLU A 87 0.61 33.40 2.71
N ASN A 88 -0.46 34.21 2.70
CA ASN A 88 -0.60 35.42 3.52
C ASN A 88 0.62 36.38 3.43
N GLY A 89 1.21 36.53 2.24
CA GLY A 89 2.38 37.39 2.02
C GLY A 89 3.70 36.82 2.57
N ARG A 90 3.73 35.53 2.95
CA ARG A 90 4.93 34.83 3.41
C ARG A 90 5.26 33.69 2.45
N ALA A 91 6.53 33.36 2.39
CA ALA A 91 6.99 32.17 1.68
C ALA A 91 6.89 30.95 2.57
N VAL A 92 6.33 29.87 2.03
CA VAL A 92 6.19 28.57 2.69
C VAL A 92 6.50 27.44 1.71
N ARG A 93 6.78 26.24 2.23
CA ARG A 93 7.07 25.02 1.46
C ARG A 93 8.22 25.21 0.48
N LEU A 94 9.35 25.67 1.02
CA LEU A 94 10.58 25.89 0.25
C LEU A 94 11.06 24.59 -0.38
N SER A 95 11.44 24.63 -1.66
CA SER A 95 11.91 23.45 -2.38
C SER A 95 12.97 23.78 -3.41
N ARG A 96 13.88 22.83 -3.68
CA ARG A 96 14.94 23.00 -4.68
C ARG A 96 14.37 23.08 -6.09
N VAL A 97 14.99 23.91 -6.94
CA VAL A 97 14.62 23.99 -8.36
C VAL A 97 15.01 22.73 -9.13
N GLU A 98 16.13 22.07 -8.77
CA GLU A 98 16.62 20.87 -9.45
C GLU A 98 15.68 19.66 -9.27
N ILE A 99 15.17 19.45 -8.05
CA ILE A 99 14.26 18.35 -7.70
C ILE A 99 13.22 18.87 -6.71
N PRO A 100 12.17 19.58 -7.17
CA PRO A 100 11.18 20.12 -6.28
C PRO A 100 10.39 18.98 -5.61
N ARG A 101 10.60 18.82 -4.32
CA ARG A 101 9.84 17.96 -3.42
C ARG A 101 9.36 18.80 -2.26
N ILE A 102 8.04 18.88 -2.13
CA ILE A 102 7.38 19.46 -0.96
C ILE A 102 6.89 18.28 -0.13
N ARG A 103 7.19 18.30 1.16
CA ARG A 103 6.69 17.28 2.09
C ARG A 103 5.32 17.65 2.61
N TYR A 104 4.58 16.63 2.98
CA TYR A 104 3.41 16.77 3.81
C TYR A 104 3.86 16.85 5.26
N ASN A 105 3.11 17.56 6.08
CA ASN A 105 3.29 17.63 7.52
C ASN A 105 2.98 16.29 8.20
N TYR A 106 2.12 15.48 7.58
CA TYR A 106 1.76 14.15 8.08
C TYR A 106 2.19 13.06 7.11
N SER A 107 2.87 12.05 7.64
CA SER A 107 3.18 10.81 6.94
C SER A 107 1.94 9.90 6.85
N ARG A 108 2.07 8.83 6.05
CA ARG A 108 1.07 7.75 6.03
C ARG A 108 0.95 7.04 7.38
N THR A 109 2.06 6.95 8.12
CA THR A 109 2.10 6.31 9.43
C THR A 109 1.35 7.14 10.47
N ASP A 110 1.46 8.47 10.42
CA ASP A 110 0.75 9.38 11.33
C ASP A 110 -0.78 9.32 11.12
N ARG A 111 -1.22 8.95 9.91
CA ARG A 111 -2.63 8.75 9.56
C ARG A 111 -3.13 7.32 9.78
N LEU A 112 -2.27 6.40 10.21
CA LEU A 112 -2.62 4.99 10.45
C LEU A 112 -3.12 4.83 11.89
N PRO A 113 -4.31 4.24 12.13
CA PRO A 113 -4.78 3.97 13.49
C PRO A 113 -3.79 3.09 14.26
N GLN A 114 -3.62 3.36 15.56
CA GLN A 114 -2.62 2.71 16.42
C GLN A 114 -2.63 1.17 16.33
N ALA A 115 -3.81 0.57 16.26
CA ALA A 115 -3.98 -0.89 16.17
C ALA A 115 -3.35 -1.52 14.91
N TYR A 116 -3.00 -0.73 13.88
CA TYR A 116 -2.36 -1.20 12.66
C TYR A 116 -0.87 -0.82 12.56
N HIS A 117 -0.32 -0.15 13.57
CA HIS A 117 1.12 0.08 13.63
C HIS A 117 1.86 -1.25 13.77
N LYS A 118 3.11 -1.26 13.32
CA LYS A 118 3.97 -2.42 13.54
C LYS A 118 4.11 -2.64 15.04
N CYS A 119 4.04 -3.89 15.47
CA CYS A 119 4.43 -4.24 16.83
C CYS A 119 5.88 -3.79 17.07
N SER A 120 6.21 -3.49 18.32
CA SER A 120 7.57 -3.14 18.77
C SER A 120 7.93 -3.85 20.08
N ASP A 121 6.90 -4.26 20.83
CA ASP A 121 7.00 -4.90 22.13
C ASP A 121 6.62 -6.39 22.03
N PRO A 122 7.51 -7.33 22.42
CA PRO A 122 7.22 -8.76 22.41
C PRO A 122 6.07 -9.18 23.34
N GLU A 123 5.72 -8.38 24.36
CA GLU A 123 4.60 -8.68 25.26
C GLU A 123 3.24 -8.23 24.70
N HIS A 124 3.25 -7.36 23.68
CA HIS A 124 2.05 -6.76 23.10
C HIS A 124 1.98 -6.99 21.57
N LEU A 125 2.14 -8.25 21.16
CA LEU A 125 2.09 -8.64 19.75
C LEU A 125 0.64 -8.77 19.24
N CYS A 126 0.40 -8.33 18.00
CA CYS A 126 -0.84 -8.64 17.31
C CYS A 126 -0.91 -10.13 16.94
N ALA A 127 -2.11 -10.65 16.68
CA ALA A 127 -2.32 -12.06 16.37
C ALA A 127 -1.41 -12.59 15.24
N ALA A 128 -1.16 -11.79 14.20
CA ALA A 128 -0.25 -12.18 13.12
C ALA A 128 1.20 -12.33 13.62
N CYS A 129 1.70 -11.39 14.42
CA CYS A 129 3.05 -11.43 14.98
C CYS A 129 3.22 -12.57 15.99
N GLN A 130 2.19 -12.89 16.78
CA GLN A 130 2.19 -14.02 17.70
C GLN A 130 2.29 -15.38 16.98
N LEU A 131 1.73 -15.49 15.78
CA LEU A 131 1.68 -16.72 15.01
C LEU A 131 2.88 -16.87 14.07
N PHE A 132 3.20 -15.85 13.28
CA PHE A 132 4.25 -15.88 12.25
C PHE A 132 5.61 -15.40 12.76
N GLY A 133 5.65 -14.79 13.95
CA GLY A 133 6.85 -14.19 14.51
C GLY A 133 6.95 -12.70 14.19
N PHE A 134 7.95 -12.08 14.80
CA PHE A 134 8.14 -10.64 14.76
C PHE A 134 9.61 -10.25 14.88
N VAL A 135 9.98 -9.12 14.28
CA VAL A 135 11.32 -8.51 14.38
C VAL A 135 11.15 -6.99 14.56
N ALA A 136 11.72 -6.48 15.65
CA ALA A 136 11.94 -5.06 15.97
C ALA A 136 13.44 -4.73 15.90
N ASP A 137 13.77 -3.46 16.10
CA ASP A 137 15.15 -2.98 16.13
C ASP A 137 16.01 -3.71 17.19
N THR A 138 15.42 -4.03 18.35
CA THR A 138 16.13 -4.67 19.49
C THR A 138 15.49 -5.96 19.98
N HIS A 139 14.29 -6.31 19.51
CA HIS A 139 13.55 -7.49 19.97
C HIS A 139 13.14 -8.38 18.81
N GLY A 140 12.92 -9.65 19.08
CA GLY A 140 12.39 -10.58 18.10
C GLY A 140 11.68 -11.76 18.77
N ALA A 141 10.68 -12.31 18.08
CA ALA A 141 9.96 -13.49 18.51
C ALA A 141 9.89 -14.49 17.35
N ARG A 142 10.25 -15.74 17.61
CA ARG A 142 10.21 -16.80 16.61
C ARG A 142 8.75 -17.22 16.35
N GLY A 143 8.38 -17.30 15.07
CA GLY A 143 7.08 -17.81 14.66
C GLY A 143 6.77 -19.21 15.21
N ARG A 144 5.48 -19.47 15.35
CA ARG A 144 4.93 -20.76 15.78
C ARG A 144 4.31 -21.55 14.63
N ILE A 145 4.32 -21.00 13.42
CA ILE A 145 3.78 -21.62 12.21
C ILE A 145 4.89 -21.74 11.15
N ILE A 146 4.90 -22.88 10.45
CA ILE A 146 5.72 -23.12 9.27
C ILE A 146 4.79 -23.63 8.17
N VAL A 147 4.86 -23.02 6.99
CA VAL A 147 4.11 -23.45 5.80
C VAL A 147 5.12 -24.03 4.80
N THR A 148 4.92 -25.26 4.36
CA THR A 148 5.79 -25.88 3.36
C THR A 148 5.46 -25.39 1.95
N ASP A 149 6.35 -25.68 1.01
CA ASP A 149 6.04 -25.51 -0.41
C ASP A 149 4.82 -26.34 -0.82
N ALA A 150 4.03 -25.77 -1.73
CA ALA A 150 2.89 -26.44 -2.34
C ALA A 150 3.34 -27.28 -3.53
N ARG A 151 3.14 -28.59 -3.43
CA ARG A 151 3.47 -29.56 -4.48
C ARG A 151 2.27 -29.71 -5.41
N TRP A 152 2.52 -29.65 -6.71
CA TRP A 152 1.50 -29.92 -7.71
C TRP A 152 1.09 -31.40 -7.67
N LEU A 153 -0.22 -31.66 -7.61
CA LEU A 153 -0.77 -33.01 -7.58
C LEU A 153 -1.38 -33.40 -8.92
N SER A 154 -2.22 -32.52 -9.48
CA SER A 154 -2.98 -32.80 -10.70
C SER A 154 -3.50 -31.51 -11.35
N GLY A 155 -4.01 -31.65 -12.58
CA GLY A 155 -4.57 -30.56 -13.39
C GLY A 155 -3.82 -30.38 -14.70
N SER A 156 -4.17 -29.35 -15.47
CA SER A 156 -3.55 -29.10 -16.77
C SER A 156 -2.23 -28.31 -16.70
N GLY A 157 -1.78 -27.95 -15.49
CA GLY A 157 -0.56 -27.18 -15.27
C GLY A 157 -0.67 -25.73 -15.78
N GLU A 158 0.47 -25.18 -16.18
CA GLU A 158 0.58 -23.85 -16.77
C GLU A 158 0.15 -23.86 -18.24
N HIS A 159 -0.41 -22.73 -18.70
CA HIS A 159 -0.57 -22.50 -20.13
C HIS A 159 0.78 -22.55 -20.87
N HIS A 160 0.78 -23.16 -22.06
CA HIS A 160 2.00 -23.33 -22.87
C HIS A 160 2.61 -22.00 -23.33
N GLN A 161 1.78 -21.00 -23.61
CA GLN A 161 2.23 -19.71 -24.13
C GLN A 161 2.21 -18.63 -23.04
N PHE A 162 3.19 -17.72 -23.13
CA PHE A 162 3.18 -16.52 -22.33
C PHE A 162 1.98 -15.64 -22.68
N PHE A 163 1.23 -15.28 -21.65
CA PHE A 163 0.10 -14.39 -21.69
C PHE A 163 0.55 -12.95 -21.36
N PRO A 164 0.52 -12.00 -22.32
CA PRO A 164 0.85 -10.60 -22.05
C PRO A 164 -0.33 -9.91 -21.35
N LEU A 165 -0.17 -9.55 -20.08
CA LEU A 165 -1.24 -8.96 -19.27
C LEU A 165 -1.54 -7.51 -19.69
N LYS A 166 -2.82 -7.10 -19.67
CA LYS A 166 -3.27 -5.71 -19.80
C LYS A 166 -2.52 -4.82 -18.78
N VAL A 167 -2.00 -3.69 -19.25
CA VAL A 167 -1.26 -2.74 -18.40
C VAL A 167 -2.26 -1.83 -17.68
N LEU A 168 -2.52 -2.13 -16.40
CA LEU A 168 -3.43 -1.35 -15.57
C LEU A 168 -2.77 -0.11 -14.96
N GLY A 169 -1.44 -0.12 -14.78
CA GLY A 169 -0.75 0.92 -14.00
C GLY A 169 -1.16 0.90 -12.52
N GLU A 170 -0.80 1.95 -11.79
CA GLU A 170 -1.17 2.13 -10.39
C GLU A 170 -1.42 3.60 -10.07
N PRO A 171 -2.28 3.91 -9.08
CA PRO A 171 -2.42 5.28 -8.63
C PRO A 171 -1.10 5.75 -8.02
N HIS A 172 -0.65 6.95 -8.40
CA HIS A 172 0.49 7.57 -7.72
C HIS A 172 0.10 8.00 -6.30
N PRO A 173 1.04 8.16 -5.35
CA PRO A 173 0.73 8.66 -4.00
C PRO A 173 -0.03 10.00 -3.97
N THR A 174 0.08 10.80 -5.05
CA THR A 174 -0.65 12.07 -5.25
C THR A 174 -2.07 11.91 -5.82
N SER A 175 -2.52 10.68 -6.06
CA SER A 175 -3.90 10.33 -6.41
C SER A 175 -4.66 10.08 -5.11
N TYR A 176 -4.84 11.14 -4.33
CA TYR A 176 -5.31 11.07 -2.95
C TYR A 176 -6.67 10.43 -2.82
N ASN A 177 -7.53 10.58 -3.84
CA ASN A 177 -8.84 9.95 -3.89
C ASN A 177 -8.81 8.41 -3.73
N PHE A 178 -7.70 7.73 -4.02
CA PHE A 178 -7.55 6.29 -3.80
C PHE A 178 -7.05 5.90 -2.42
N TYR A 179 -6.34 6.81 -1.74
CA TYR A 179 -5.67 6.52 -0.47
C TYR A 179 -6.33 7.17 0.72
N LEU A 180 -6.99 8.31 0.51
CA LEU A 180 -7.47 9.22 1.53
C LEU A 180 -8.98 9.47 1.38
N ILE A 181 -9.65 9.60 2.51
CA ILE A 181 -11.07 9.96 2.61
C ILE A 181 -11.24 11.03 3.69
N ASP A 182 -12.08 12.02 3.39
CA ASP A 182 -12.61 12.91 4.40
C ASP A 182 -13.81 12.21 5.07
N PRO A 183 -13.75 11.91 6.37
CA PRO A 183 -14.80 11.17 7.07
C PRO A 183 -16.11 11.97 7.22
N HIS A 184 -16.07 13.28 7.03
CA HIS A 184 -17.23 14.18 7.17
C HIS A 184 -17.77 14.63 5.80
N ASN A 185 -16.93 14.70 4.77
CA ASN A 185 -17.34 15.05 3.42
C ASN A 185 -16.67 14.15 2.37
N HIS A 186 -17.29 13.00 2.09
CA HIS A 186 -16.77 12.02 1.15
C HIS A 186 -16.64 12.53 -0.30
N ASN A 187 -17.28 13.66 -0.62
CA ASN A 187 -17.21 14.28 -1.93
C ASN A 187 -16.00 15.21 -2.10
N GLN A 188 -15.30 15.53 -1.01
CA GLN A 188 -14.10 16.34 -1.03
C GLN A 188 -12.84 15.46 -1.02
N VAL A 189 -12.01 15.59 -2.05
CA VAL A 189 -10.68 15.00 -2.05
C VAL A 189 -9.72 15.91 -1.31
N ARG A 190 -8.89 15.34 -0.43
CA ARG A 190 -7.88 16.06 0.35
C ARG A 190 -6.52 15.41 0.21
N ASN A 191 -5.46 16.21 0.36
CA ASN A 191 -4.10 15.68 0.49
C ASN A 191 -3.82 15.16 1.91
N TYR A 192 -2.59 14.72 2.18
CA TYR A 192 -2.18 14.19 3.48
C TYR A 192 -2.18 15.23 4.62
N ASP A 193 -2.19 16.53 4.29
CA ASP A 193 -2.30 17.62 5.27
C ASP A 193 -3.75 18.01 5.57
N GLY A 194 -4.74 17.41 4.90
CA GLY A 194 -6.15 17.78 5.01
C GLY A 194 -6.55 18.98 4.14
N LEU A 195 -5.65 19.49 3.29
CA LEU A 195 -5.97 20.55 2.35
C LEU A 195 -6.85 20.02 1.22
N PRO A 196 -7.97 20.70 0.90
CA PRO A 196 -8.86 20.29 -0.17
C PRO A 196 -8.17 20.45 -1.52
N ILE A 197 -8.34 19.44 -2.38
CA ILE A 197 -7.93 19.48 -3.77
C ILE A 197 -9.08 20.03 -4.61
N THR A 198 -8.84 21.12 -5.31
CA THR A 198 -9.85 21.82 -6.12
C THR A 198 -9.87 21.36 -7.58
N ASP A 199 -8.79 20.75 -8.07
CA ASP A 199 -8.71 20.24 -9.44
C ASP A 199 -7.79 19.01 -9.60
N ASN A 200 -7.78 18.41 -10.79
CA ASN A 200 -6.93 17.25 -11.09
C ASN A 200 -5.43 17.58 -11.18
N ARG A 201 -5.07 18.88 -11.22
CA ARG A 201 -3.68 19.36 -11.20
C ARG A 201 -3.14 19.44 -9.76
N GLY A 202 -4.02 19.30 -8.77
CA GLY A 202 -3.66 19.31 -7.35
C GLY A 202 -3.64 20.71 -6.76
N GLN A 203 -4.39 21.66 -7.34
CA GLN A 203 -4.56 22.98 -6.74
C GLN A 203 -5.20 22.84 -5.35
N LEU A 204 -4.66 23.59 -4.39
CA LEU A 204 -5.04 23.51 -2.99
C LEU A 204 -6.04 24.63 -2.69
N GLY A 205 -7.13 24.28 -2.01
CA GLY A 205 -8.04 25.25 -1.41
C GLY A 205 -7.66 25.55 0.05
N GLN A 206 -8.50 26.35 0.71
CA GLN A 206 -8.27 26.75 2.10
C GLN A 206 -8.40 25.56 3.08
N PRO A 207 -7.59 25.50 4.14
CA PRO A 207 -7.60 24.40 5.11
C PRO A 207 -8.92 24.33 5.87
N ALA A 208 -9.60 23.19 5.81
CA ALA A 208 -10.75 22.90 6.66
C ALA A 208 -11.13 21.41 6.58
N GLY A 209 -10.60 20.55 7.45
CA GLY A 209 -11.17 19.21 7.65
C GLY A 209 -10.17 18.08 7.88
N ASP A 210 -10.71 16.96 8.34
CA ASP A 210 -9.96 15.75 8.67
C ASP A 210 -9.71 14.88 7.44
N VAL A 211 -8.68 14.04 7.56
CA VAL A 211 -8.33 13.06 6.53
C VAL A 211 -7.93 11.74 7.16
N GLN A 212 -8.46 10.66 6.62
CA GLN A 212 -8.21 9.29 7.05
C GLN A 212 -7.75 8.43 5.88
N LEU A 213 -6.99 7.37 6.17
CA LEU A 213 -6.66 6.36 5.18
C LEU A 213 -7.93 5.56 4.80
N ARG A 214 -8.11 5.28 3.50
CA ARG A 214 -9.24 4.47 3.00
C ARG A 214 -9.20 3.01 3.42
N GLY A 215 -8.06 2.54 3.90
CA GLY A 215 -7.87 1.17 4.38
C GLY A 215 -7.06 0.30 3.42
N ARG A 216 -7.37 -0.99 3.41
CA ARG A 216 -6.60 -2.01 2.69
C ARG A 216 -7.11 -2.19 1.26
N LYS A 217 -6.18 -2.38 0.32
CA LYS A 217 -6.48 -2.67 -1.08
C LYS A 217 -6.88 -4.14 -1.22
N PHE A 218 -8.08 -4.38 -1.74
CA PHE A 218 -8.58 -5.71 -2.09
C PHE A 218 -9.05 -5.75 -3.55
N TYR A 219 -9.19 -6.95 -4.10
CA TYR A 219 -9.70 -7.18 -5.44
C TYR A 219 -10.79 -8.25 -5.39
N PHE A 220 -11.92 -7.97 -6.04
CA PHE A 220 -12.98 -8.94 -6.28
C PHE A 220 -12.50 -10.12 -7.12
N HIS A 221 -13.20 -11.24 -6.98
CA HIS A 221 -13.10 -12.35 -7.93
C HIS A 221 -13.76 -11.97 -9.25
N HIS A 222 -13.27 -12.54 -10.35
CA HIS A 222 -13.85 -12.30 -11.67
C HIS A 222 -14.50 -13.60 -12.10
N PRO A 223 -15.82 -13.60 -12.34
CA PRO A 223 -16.51 -14.77 -12.88
C PRO A 223 -16.23 -14.95 -14.39
N CYS A 224 -15.72 -13.91 -15.06
CA CYS A 224 -15.43 -13.94 -16.49
C CYS A 224 -14.30 -14.93 -16.82
N GLN A 225 -14.61 -15.88 -17.69
CA GLN A 225 -13.68 -16.87 -18.21
C GLN A 225 -13.04 -16.45 -19.54
N ASP A 226 -13.35 -15.27 -20.09
CA ASP A 226 -12.68 -14.81 -21.31
C ASP A 226 -11.36 -14.12 -20.96
N TRP A 227 -10.29 -14.89 -21.01
CA TRP A 227 -8.94 -14.41 -20.76
C TRP A 227 -8.51 -13.38 -21.81
N ALA A 228 -9.07 -13.39 -23.03
CA ALA A 228 -8.70 -12.45 -24.08
C ALA A 228 -8.93 -10.99 -23.66
N ALA A 229 -9.97 -10.72 -22.87
CA ALA A 229 -10.27 -9.39 -22.32
C ALA A 229 -9.15 -8.83 -21.42
N TYR A 230 -8.29 -9.70 -20.88
CA TYR A 230 -7.19 -9.32 -20.00
C TYR A 230 -5.84 -9.29 -20.71
N ARG A 231 -5.81 -9.50 -22.02
CA ARG A 231 -4.60 -9.46 -22.83
C ARG A 231 -4.24 -8.02 -23.18
N CYS A 232 -2.95 -7.70 -23.21
CA CYS A 232 -2.47 -6.46 -23.78
C CYS A 232 -2.72 -6.44 -25.29
N ALA A 233 -3.48 -5.46 -25.77
CA ALA A 233 -3.81 -5.31 -27.18
C ALA A 233 -2.60 -4.93 -28.05
N ASP A 234 -1.69 -4.11 -27.52
CA ASP A 234 -0.45 -3.69 -28.19
C ASP A 234 0.78 -3.92 -27.29
N PRO A 235 1.35 -5.14 -27.30
CA PRO A 235 2.51 -5.48 -26.48
C PRO A 235 3.76 -4.64 -26.78
N ASP A 236 3.94 -4.17 -28.02
CA ASP A 236 5.15 -3.47 -28.45
C ASP A 236 5.18 -2.05 -27.90
N GLN A 237 4.02 -1.37 -27.88
CA GLN A 237 3.85 -0.07 -27.24
C GLN A 237 4.24 -0.11 -25.75
N PHE A 238 3.92 -1.20 -25.06
CA PHE A 238 4.14 -1.34 -23.62
C PHE A 238 5.35 -2.18 -23.23
N ARG A 239 6.27 -2.47 -24.16
CA ARG A 239 7.39 -3.41 -23.95
C ARG A 239 8.23 -3.21 -22.67
N ARG A 240 8.29 -1.98 -22.14
CA ARG A 240 9.06 -1.62 -20.92
C ARG A 240 8.34 -1.90 -19.61
N VAL A 241 7.01 -2.04 -19.64
CA VAL A 241 6.14 -2.16 -18.45
C VAL A 241 5.21 -3.37 -18.53
N LEU A 242 5.21 -4.08 -19.66
CA LEU A 242 4.39 -5.25 -19.89
C LEU A 242 4.88 -6.44 -19.07
N ASN A 243 3.96 -7.07 -18.34
CA ASN A 243 4.21 -8.36 -17.70
C ASN A 243 3.70 -9.49 -18.60
N LYS A 244 4.60 -10.42 -18.94
CA LYS A 244 4.28 -11.67 -19.61
C LYS A 244 4.29 -12.79 -18.57
N VAL A 245 3.18 -13.51 -18.42
CA VAL A 245 3.03 -14.57 -17.40
C VAL A 245 2.64 -15.88 -18.04
N LYS A 246 2.95 -17.01 -17.39
CA LYS A 246 2.36 -18.30 -17.69
C LYS A 246 1.35 -18.62 -16.59
N PRO A 247 0.06 -18.37 -16.82
CA PRO A 247 -0.92 -18.65 -15.79
C PRO A 247 -1.20 -20.15 -15.68
N LEU A 248 -1.60 -20.57 -14.48
CA LEU A 248 -2.13 -21.91 -14.27
C LEU A 248 -3.55 -21.98 -14.83
N ALA A 249 -3.83 -23.05 -15.57
CA ALA A 249 -5.17 -23.35 -16.04
C ALA A 249 -6.12 -23.63 -14.83
N PRO A 250 -7.44 -23.43 -14.97
CA PRO A 250 -8.39 -23.84 -13.94
C PRO A 250 -8.29 -25.34 -13.62
N GLY A 251 -8.58 -25.73 -12.37
CA GLY A 251 -8.61 -27.13 -11.95
C GLY A 251 -7.26 -27.73 -11.53
N ASN A 252 -6.20 -26.92 -11.43
CA ASN A 252 -4.95 -27.36 -10.82
C ASN A 252 -5.10 -27.54 -9.29
N SER A 253 -4.59 -28.66 -8.79
CA SER A 253 -4.60 -29.03 -7.38
C SER A 253 -3.18 -29.11 -6.84
N PHE A 254 -2.98 -28.58 -5.64
CA PHE A 254 -1.70 -28.58 -4.95
C PHE A 254 -1.88 -29.02 -3.50
N GLN A 255 -0.83 -29.60 -2.92
CA GLN A 255 -0.80 -30.00 -1.51
C GLN A 255 0.39 -29.38 -0.81
N PHE A 256 0.15 -28.85 0.38
CA PHE A 256 1.17 -28.31 1.27
C PHE A 256 0.83 -28.71 2.71
N GLN A 257 1.80 -28.57 3.60
CA GLN A 257 1.65 -28.83 5.02
C GLN A 257 1.83 -27.55 5.82
N VAL A 258 1.03 -27.40 6.87
CA VAL A 258 1.17 -26.34 7.85
C VAL A 258 1.53 -26.97 9.18
N GLN A 259 2.74 -26.72 9.65
CA GLN A 259 3.19 -27.17 10.96
C GLN A 259 2.99 -26.03 11.96
N PHE A 260 2.53 -26.36 13.16
CA PHE A 260 2.38 -25.41 14.23
C PHE A 260 2.91 -25.96 15.55
N ARG A 261 3.17 -25.07 16.51
CA ARG A 261 3.60 -25.44 17.87
C ARG A 261 2.97 -24.53 18.90
N ASN A 262 2.58 -25.10 20.03
CA ASN A 262 2.09 -24.36 21.22
C ASN A 262 1.03 -23.31 20.85
N LEU A 263 0.06 -23.68 20.03
CA LEU A 263 -1.12 -22.85 19.78
C LEU A 263 -2.21 -23.26 20.77
N SER A 264 -2.87 -22.28 21.37
CA SER A 264 -4.13 -22.52 22.06
C SER A 264 -5.23 -22.92 21.05
N ASP A 265 -6.32 -23.51 21.54
CA ASP A 265 -7.46 -23.90 20.71
C ASP A 265 -8.03 -22.71 19.89
N ALA A 266 -8.05 -21.51 20.48
CA ALA A 266 -8.49 -20.30 19.80
C ALA A 266 -7.49 -19.82 18.73
N GLU A 267 -6.19 -19.93 18.97
CA GLU A 267 -5.15 -19.59 17.98
C GLU A 267 -5.13 -20.57 16.82
N LEU A 268 -5.31 -21.87 17.09
CA LEU A 268 -5.46 -22.89 16.07
C LEU A 268 -6.74 -22.65 15.26
N GLY A 269 -7.85 -22.30 15.92
CA GLY A 269 -9.08 -21.89 15.26
C GLY A 269 -8.92 -20.71 14.31
N LEU A 270 -8.16 -19.69 14.72
CA LEU A 270 -7.83 -18.54 13.87
C LEU A 270 -7.01 -18.96 12.63
N LEU A 271 -5.97 -19.78 12.84
CA LEU A 271 -5.16 -20.29 11.73
C LEU A 271 -6.00 -21.11 10.75
N LEU A 272 -6.83 -22.02 11.26
CA LEU A 272 -7.73 -22.84 10.46
C LEU A 272 -8.72 -21.97 9.68
N TYR A 273 -9.32 -20.94 10.30
CA TYR A 273 -10.21 -20.02 9.60
C TYR A 273 -9.49 -19.21 8.51
N CYS A 274 -8.23 -18.81 8.72
CA CYS A 274 -7.46 -18.11 7.70
C CYS A 274 -7.13 -18.99 6.47
N LEU A 275 -7.16 -20.32 6.60
CA LEU A 275 -6.92 -21.26 5.51
C LEU A 275 -8.23 -21.76 4.90
N ILE A 276 -9.11 -22.29 5.75
CA ILE A 276 -10.37 -22.94 5.41
C ILE A 276 -11.50 -21.92 5.55
N LEU A 277 -11.76 -21.20 4.47
CA LEU A 277 -12.88 -20.26 4.42
C LEU A 277 -14.22 -21.00 4.24
N GLU A 278 -15.32 -20.29 4.43
CA GLU A 278 -16.65 -20.82 4.13
C GLU A 278 -16.79 -21.25 2.66
N GLU A 279 -17.71 -22.19 2.38
CA GLU A 279 -17.81 -22.89 1.08
C GLU A 279 -17.99 -21.96 -0.13
N ASN A 280 -18.63 -20.80 0.05
CA ASN A 280 -18.82 -19.80 -1.01
C ASN A 280 -17.62 -18.87 -1.20
N LEU A 281 -16.66 -18.82 -0.27
CA LEU A 281 -15.55 -17.88 -0.30
C LEU A 281 -14.30 -18.47 -0.96
N ARG A 282 -13.50 -17.61 -1.57
CA ARG A 282 -12.23 -18.00 -2.21
C ARG A 282 -11.10 -17.07 -1.77
N HIS A 283 -9.88 -17.61 -1.79
CA HIS A 283 -8.66 -16.82 -1.59
C HIS A 283 -8.20 -16.19 -2.90
N LYS A 284 -7.44 -15.09 -2.79
CA LYS A 284 -6.85 -14.37 -3.93
C LYS A 284 -5.32 -14.30 -3.84
N LEU A 285 -4.62 -15.18 -4.54
CA LEU A 285 -3.16 -15.35 -4.43
C LEU A 285 -2.43 -15.02 -5.74
N GLY A 286 -1.16 -14.62 -5.64
CA GLY A 286 -0.31 -14.38 -6.81
C GLY A 286 -0.50 -13.03 -7.52
N LEU A 287 0.01 -12.98 -8.75
CA LEU A 287 0.02 -11.80 -9.63
C LEU A 287 -1.34 -11.63 -10.34
N ALA A 288 -1.58 -10.45 -10.92
CA ALA A 288 -2.74 -10.16 -11.76
C ALA A 288 -4.11 -10.32 -11.06
N ARG A 289 -4.16 -10.15 -9.73
CA ARG A 289 -5.41 -10.20 -8.94
C ARG A 289 -6.50 -9.26 -9.46
N ALA A 290 -6.11 -8.06 -9.92
CA ALA A 290 -7.00 -7.08 -10.53
C ALA A 290 -7.59 -7.50 -11.88
N LEU A 291 -6.99 -8.49 -12.55
CA LEU A 291 -7.47 -9.06 -13.80
C LEU A 291 -8.22 -10.37 -13.55
N GLY A 292 -8.54 -10.70 -12.30
CA GLY A 292 -9.29 -11.91 -11.97
C GLY A 292 -8.47 -13.15 -11.62
N PHE A 293 -7.14 -13.10 -11.75
CA PHE A 293 -6.28 -14.26 -11.54
C PHE A 293 -6.17 -14.64 -10.06
N GLY A 294 -5.77 -15.88 -9.79
CA GLY A 294 -5.37 -16.30 -8.45
C GLY A 294 -6.52 -16.67 -7.52
N THR A 295 -7.69 -17.01 -8.06
CA THR A 295 -8.82 -17.51 -7.27
C THR A 295 -8.54 -18.96 -6.87
N VAL A 296 -8.44 -19.24 -5.56
CA VAL A 296 -8.18 -20.60 -5.06
C VAL A 296 -9.12 -20.96 -3.91
N LYS A 297 -9.45 -22.24 -3.80
CA LYS A 297 -10.07 -22.84 -2.61
C LYS A 297 -8.98 -23.61 -1.87
N ILE A 298 -8.97 -23.51 -0.54
CA ILE A 298 -8.07 -24.30 0.31
C ILE A 298 -8.95 -25.17 1.20
N GLU A 299 -8.67 -26.46 1.20
CA GLU A 299 -9.37 -27.46 1.99
C GLU A 299 -8.35 -28.18 2.87
N CYS A 300 -8.74 -28.53 4.09
CA CYS A 300 -7.90 -29.32 4.98
C CYS A 300 -8.25 -30.80 4.83
N GLN A 301 -7.28 -31.60 4.43
CA GLN A 301 -7.45 -33.05 4.28
C GLN A 301 -7.32 -33.79 5.61
N SER A 302 -6.44 -33.32 6.50
CA SER A 302 -6.16 -33.95 7.77
C SER A 302 -5.59 -32.96 8.79
N LEU A 303 -5.95 -33.09 10.06
CA LEU A 303 -5.37 -32.34 11.18
C LEU A 303 -4.79 -33.33 12.20
N MET A 304 -3.46 -33.39 12.29
CA MET A 304 -2.75 -34.23 13.25
C MET A 304 -2.21 -33.37 14.40
N VAL A 305 -2.56 -33.71 15.63
CA VAL A 305 -2.17 -32.96 16.84
C VAL A 305 -1.40 -33.85 17.79
N THR A 306 -0.24 -33.36 18.27
CA THR A 306 0.53 -34.01 19.35
C THR A 306 0.49 -33.11 20.58
N ARG A 307 0.09 -33.63 21.74
CA ARG A 307 0.07 -32.87 22.99
C ARG A 307 1.41 -33.03 23.71
N ASN A 308 1.95 -31.92 24.21
CA ASN A 308 3.35 -31.82 24.67
C ASN A 308 3.72 -32.77 25.84
N GLY A 309 2.74 -33.29 26.60
CA GLY A 309 3.00 -34.29 27.63
C GLY A 309 3.57 -35.60 27.07
N ASP A 310 3.26 -35.92 25.81
CA ASP A 310 3.56 -37.22 25.21
C ASP A 310 4.94 -37.25 24.53
N ARG A 311 5.45 -36.09 24.09
CA ARG A 311 6.73 -35.98 23.34
C ARG A 311 7.99 -36.21 24.16
N TYR A 312 7.93 -35.98 25.47
CA TYR A 312 9.08 -36.17 26.36
C TYR A 312 8.96 -37.46 27.18
N THR A 313 7.87 -38.21 27.00
CA THR A 313 7.59 -39.47 27.71
C THR A 313 7.64 -40.67 26.76
N LEU A 314 7.35 -40.49 25.47
CA LEU A 314 7.35 -41.54 24.45
C LEU A 314 8.26 -41.17 23.27
N LEU A 315 9.06 -42.14 22.82
CA LEU A 315 9.94 -42.00 21.65
C LEU A 315 9.14 -41.71 20.36
N ASP A 316 7.94 -42.30 20.28
CA ASP A 316 6.93 -42.10 19.24
C ASP A 316 5.64 -41.55 19.89
N ALA A 317 5.62 -40.25 20.20
CA ALA A 317 4.40 -39.63 20.69
C ALA A 317 3.29 -39.73 19.64
N PRO A 318 2.18 -40.44 19.91
CA PRO A 318 1.13 -40.62 18.92
C PRO A 318 0.53 -39.27 18.58
N SER A 319 0.30 -39.05 17.29
CA SER A 319 -0.50 -37.92 16.85
C SER A 319 -1.97 -38.32 16.81
N GLU A 320 -2.82 -37.54 17.45
CA GLU A 320 -4.27 -37.70 17.37
C GLU A 320 -4.75 -37.10 16.05
N ASP A 321 -5.59 -37.85 15.32
CA ASP A 321 -6.35 -37.31 14.20
C ASP A 321 -7.55 -36.52 14.74
N GLU A 322 -7.46 -35.20 14.66
CA GLU A 322 -8.49 -34.27 15.09
C GLU A 322 -9.20 -33.60 13.91
N THR A 323 -9.18 -34.21 12.72
CA THR A 323 -9.82 -33.68 11.51
C THR A 323 -11.31 -33.39 11.72
N SER A 324 -12.02 -34.24 12.48
CA SER A 324 -13.44 -34.02 12.82
C SER A 324 -13.68 -32.83 13.75
N LYS A 325 -12.65 -32.33 14.45
CA LYS A 325 -12.73 -31.20 15.39
C LYS A 325 -12.40 -29.84 14.75
N ILE A 326 -12.10 -29.79 13.45
CA ILE A 326 -11.74 -28.53 12.76
C ILE A 326 -12.79 -27.43 13.00
N GLN A 327 -14.08 -27.76 12.84
CA GLN A 327 -15.15 -26.78 13.04
C GLN A 327 -15.26 -26.35 14.51
N GLN A 328 -14.98 -27.25 15.46
CA GLN A 328 -14.95 -26.92 16.88
C GLN A 328 -13.85 -25.88 17.17
N TYR A 329 -12.63 -26.05 16.65
CA TYR A 329 -11.55 -25.06 16.80
C TYR A 329 -11.93 -23.70 16.20
N ILE A 330 -12.48 -23.69 14.99
CA ILE A 330 -12.95 -22.44 14.34
C ILE A 330 -14.02 -21.75 15.20
N ASN A 331 -14.95 -22.51 15.78
CA ASN A 331 -15.98 -21.95 16.66
C ASN A 331 -15.39 -21.41 17.96
N THR A 332 -14.40 -22.08 18.55
CA THR A 332 -13.66 -21.58 19.73
C THR A 332 -13.02 -20.22 19.44
N PHE A 333 -12.38 -20.08 18.28
CA PHE A 333 -11.87 -18.79 17.81
C PHE A 333 -12.97 -17.73 17.67
N LYS A 334 -14.07 -18.06 16.97
CA LYS A 334 -15.17 -17.10 16.73
C LYS A 334 -15.79 -16.62 18.05
N THR A 335 -15.93 -17.50 19.03
CA THR A 335 -16.40 -17.16 20.39
C THR A 335 -15.43 -16.25 21.12
N ALA A 336 -14.12 -16.55 21.09
CA ALA A 336 -13.10 -15.68 21.68
C ALA A 336 -13.10 -14.29 21.04
N ALA A 337 -13.20 -14.21 19.70
CA ALA A 337 -13.28 -12.96 18.96
C ALA A 337 -14.58 -12.17 19.26
N ALA A 338 -15.70 -12.87 19.49
CA ALA A 338 -16.96 -12.24 19.90
C ALA A 338 -16.83 -11.58 21.29
N GLY A 339 -16.10 -12.21 22.22
CA GLY A 339 -15.90 -11.67 23.57
C GLY A 339 -14.94 -10.48 23.67
N SER A 340 -14.09 -10.24 22.66
CA SER A 340 -13.02 -9.23 22.73
C SER A 340 -13.17 -8.08 21.73
N ASN A 341 -14.22 -8.05 20.91
CA ASN A 341 -14.37 -7.01 19.88
C ASN A 341 -15.11 -5.77 20.40
N THR A 342 -14.76 -4.62 19.81
CA THR A 342 -15.32 -3.31 20.18
C THR A 342 -16.77 -3.10 19.72
N GLU A 343 -17.28 -3.94 18.82
CA GLU A 343 -18.64 -3.82 18.29
C GLU A 343 -19.67 -4.60 19.13
N GLY A 344 -19.22 -5.47 20.06
CA GLY A 344 -20.10 -6.29 20.92
C GLY A 344 -20.94 -7.32 20.16
N VAL A 345 -20.50 -7.74 18.96
CA VAL A 345 -21.23 -8.65 18.07
C VAL A 345 -20.46 -9.94 17.81
N SER A 346 -21.12 -10.92 17.17
CA SER A 346 -20.46 -12.14 16.71
C SER A 346 -19.34 -11.82 15.70
N PHE A 347 -18.35 -12.71 15.57
CA PHE A 347 -17.27 -12.55 14.59
C PHE A 347 -17.79 -12.34 13.16
N ASP A 348 -18.82 -13.10 12.78
CA ASP A 348 -19.42 -13.03 11.44
C ASP A 348 -20.24 -11.75 11.21
N ASP A 349 -20.62 -11.07 12.30
CA ASP A 349 -21.40 -9.83 12.26
C ASP A 349 -20.56 -8.55 12.21
N LEU A 350 -19.25 -8.65 12.45
CA LEU A 350 -18.33 -7.51 12.40
C LEU A 350 -18.38 -6.83 11.03
N LYS A 351 -18.44 -5.50 11.01
CA LYS A 351 -18.63 -4.72 9.77
C LYS A 351 -17.51 -4.97 8.76
N ASN A 352 -16.27 -5.10 9.23
CA ASN A 352 -15.12 -5.40 8.40
C ASN A 352 -15.12 -6.84 7.88
N VAL A 353 -15.56 -7.81 8.69
CA VAL A 353 -15.68 -9.22 8.28
C VAL A 353 -16.77 -9.39 7.23
N LYS A 354 -17.94 -8.79 7.41
CA LYS A 354 -19.01 -8.78 6.38
C LYS A 354 -18.53 -8.22 5.05
N LYS A 355 -17.81 -7.10 5.07
CA LYS A 355 -17.21 -6.49 3.87
C LYS A 355 -16.16 -7.40 3.23
N LEU A 356 -15.31 -8.04 4.04
CA LEU A 356 -14.30 -8.97 3.56
C LEU A 356 -14.96 -10.18 2.88
N LYS A 357 -15.94 -10.82 3.53
CA LYS A 357 -16.69 -11.95 2.97
C LYS A 357 -17.35 -11.60 1.64
N LYS A 358 -17.96 -10.41 1.52
CA LYS A 358 -18.52 -9.93 0.25
C LYS A 358 -17.48 -9.86 -0.87
N ILE A 359 -16.24 -9.49 -0.58
CA ILE A 359 -15.17 -9.40 -1.59
C ILE A 359 -14.62 -10.79 -1.94
N LEU A 360 -14.53 -11.69 -0.96
CA LEU A 360 -14.03 -13.05 -1.13
C LEU A 360 -15.06 -14.01 -1.75
N ASP A 361 -16.34 -13.65 -1.79
CA ASP A 361 -17.41 -14.42 -2.42
C ASP A 361 -17.50 -14.10 -3.94
N PRO A 362 -17.16 -15.04 -4.83
CA PRO A 362 -17.26 -14.81 -6.27
C PRO A 362 -18.69 -14.55 -6.77
N SER A 363 -19.72 -15.02 -6.07
CA SER A 363 -21.13 -14.77 -6.43
C SER A 363 -21.58 -13.34 -6.13
N GLN A 364 -20.88 -12.66 -5.22
CA GLN A 364 -21.13 -11.28 -4.82
C GLN A 364 -20.26 -10.28 -5.60
N ALA A 365 -19.39 -10.78 -6.48
CA ALA A 365 -18.57 -9.94 -7.33
C ALA A 365 -19.46 -9.17 -8.33
N PRO A 366 -19.16 -7.90 -8.63
CA PRO A 366 -19.78 -7.21 -9.75
C PRO A 366 -19.62 -8.02 -11.04
N ALA A 367 -20.61 -7.97 -11.96
CA ALA A 367 -20.61 -8.79 -13.18
C ALA A 367 -19.33 -8.64 -14.04
N ASN A 368 -18.72 -7.46 -14.03
CA ASN A 368 -17.41 -7.23 -14.65
C ASN A 368 -16.64 -6.18 -13.82
N PRO A 369 -15.90 -6.60 -12.77
CA PRO A 369 -15.13 -5.68 -11.97
C PRO A 369 -13.89 -5.26 -12.77
N ASP A 370 -13.98 -4.23 -13.61
CA ASP A 370 -12.80 -3.64 -14.24
C ASP A 370 -12.17 -2.60 -13.31
N TYR A 371 -10.84 -2.64 -13.22
CA TYR A 371 -10.09 -1.69 -12.41
C TYR A 371 -9.51 -0.61 -13.31
N PRO A 372 -9.35 0.62 -12.81
CA PRO A 372 -8.79 1.69 -13.59
C PRO A 372 -7.46 1.33 -14.23
N GLY A 373 -7.36 1.58 -15.54
CA GLY A 373 -6.11 1.50 -16.30
C GLY A 373 -5.26 2.76 -16.18
N PHE A 374 -4.07 2.74 -16.78
CA PHE A 374 -3.12 3.86 -16.73
C PHE A 374 -3.74 5.18 -17.19
N THR A 375 -4.43 5.16 -18.34
CA THR A 375 -5.11 6.33 -18.90
C THR A 375 -6.19 6.86 -17.95
N TRP A 376 -6.95 5.96 -17.32
CA TRP A 376 -7.97 6.36 -16.36
C TRP A 376 -7.35 7.08 -15.17
N TYR A 377 -6.28 6.54 -14.57
CA TYR A 377 -5.59 7.18 -13.44
C TYR A 377 -5.08 8.57 -13.77
N ARG A 378 -4.56 8.75 -14.99
CA ARG A 378 -4.09 10.05 -15.47
C ARG A 378 -5.24 11.06 -15.59
N ASP A 379 -6.37 10.63 -16.17
CA ASP A 379 -7.47 11.52 -16.52
C ASP A 379 -8.48 11.75 -15.37
N HIS A 380 -8.40 10.93 -14.30
CA HIS A 380 -9.29 10.97 -13.12
C HIS A 380 -8.52 11.13 -11.81
N LYS A 381 -7.30 11.64 -11.88
CA LYS A 381 -6.50 11.96 -10.70
C LYS A 381 -7.25 12.95 -9.80
N ASN A 382 -7.42 12.61 -8.53
CA ASN A 382 -8.11 13.44 -7.53
C ASN A 382 -9.57 13.77 -7.83
N LYS A 383 -10.22 13.02 -8.73
CA LYS A 383 -11.69 13.03 -8.83
C LYS A 383 -12.28 12.20 -7.71
N THR A 384 -13.39 12.67 -7.14
CA THR A 384 -14.15 11.95 -6.13
C THR A 384 -14.57 10.57 -6.65
N LEU A 385 -14.30 9.52 -5.88
CA LEU A 385 -14.78 8.18 -6.17
C LEU A 385 -16.20 8.04 -5.63
N GLN A 386 -17.16 7.70 -6.49
CA GLN A 386 -18.53 7.40 -6.06
C GLN A 386 -18.52 6.17 -5.13
N LYS A 387 -19.42 6.16 -4.14
CA LYS A 387 -19.66 4.97 -3.32
C LYS A 387 -20.29 3.89 -4.22
N LEU A 388 -19.65 2.72 -4.28
CA LEU A 388 -20.23 1.49 -4.83
C LEU A 388 -21.15 0.82 -3.81
#